data_AF-A0A8S3EL86-F1
#
_entry.id   AF-A0A8S3EL86-F1
#
_cell.length_a   1.000
_cell.length_b   1.000
_cell.length_c   1.000
_cell.angle_alpha   90.00
_cell.angle_beta   90.00
_cell.angle_gamma   90.00
#
_symmetry.space_group_name_H-M   'P 1'
#
loop_
_entity.id
_entity.type
_entity.pdbx_description
1 polymer ?
#
loop_
_entity_poly.entity_id
_entity_poly.type
_entity_poly.pdbx_seq_one_letter_code
_entity_poly.pdbx_strand_id
1 'polypeptide(L)'
;NLKWKFESSLNNLVSVHKLYCKPKVPLSKEMQQVFVTGNIDDIRKHFLKLMTYCANDVKATFEITQKVYPMFEARFPHPVTLSGMLEMSRMVLPINNNWTRFISEADRTFESINSDIQHVLMQIANEACHQAIDQKYKNDPWLWDLNWTTQSMRFLKSSKAKPSMTKVEETTDNPIFKIAGNIWPTQAMIDDDTDSKIAPSQEIKKVLGTYSTLAKIQPHMPGYPSWYRDLCMKQSKDDITDEESSWKPGPQLISTKMRVVPKLLRLTWLGYPLHYDEKYGWGYLVPGLEINEEDLEEKSDFPYDAIKQVCIETKPFERSQTNMELQVIDDNL
;
A
#
# COMPACT_ATOMS: atom_id res chain seq x y z
N ASN A 1 -33.61 -27.80 15.41
CA ASN A 1 -32.34 -28.43 15.83
C ASN A 1 -31.29 -27.42 16.34
N LEU A 2 -31.65 -26.49 17.26
CA LEU A 2 -30.72 -25.45 17.76
C LEU A 2 -30.59 -25.43 19.31
N LYS A 3 -30.98 -26.50 20.01
CA LYS A 3 -30.95 -26.56 21.49
C LYS A 3 -29.55 -26.36 22.08
N TRP A 4 -28.50 -26.80 21.38
CA TRP A 4 -27.10 -26.66 21.80
C TRP A 4 -26.65 -25.19 21.93
N LYS A 5 -27.25 -24.26 21.18
CA LYS A 5 -26.90 -22.84 21.21
C LYS A 5 -27.21 -22.19 22.56
N PHE A 6 -28.17 -22.73 23.31
CA PHE A 6 -28.53 -22.25 24.65
C PHE A 6 -27.65 -22.84 25.76
N GLU A 7 -26.94 -23.93 25.47
CA GLU A 7 -26.04 -24.63 26.40
C GLU A 7 -24.56 -24.22 26.21
N SER A 8 -24.25 -23.49 25.14
CA SER A 8 -22.90 -23.03 24.81
C SER A 8 -22.77 -21.51 24.91
N SER A 9 -21.62 -21.01 25.37
CA SER A 9 -21.26 -19.60 25.31
C SER A 9 -20.03 -19.38 24.44
N LEU A 10 -19.86 -18.15 23.93
CA LEU A 10 -18.57 -17.70 23.39
C LEU A 10 -17.50 -17.72 24.50
N ASN A 11 -16.23 -17.78 24.12
CA ASN A 11 -15.07 -17.82 25.04
C ASN A 11 -14.84 -16.54 25.87
N ASN A 12 -15.76 -15.57 25.81
CA ASN A 12 -15.62 -14.32 26.57
C ASN A 12 -16.07 -14.51 28.02
N LEU A 13 -15.34 -13.87 28.95
CA LEU A 13 -15.53 -14.04 30.40
C LEU A 13 -16.96 -13.75 30.83
N VAL A 14 -17.57 -12.67 30.32
CA VAL A 14 -18.94 -12.25 30.68
C VAL A 14 -19.97 -13.32 30.31
N SER A 15 -19.84 -13.92 29.14
CA SER A 15 -20.80 -14.94 28.66
C SER A 15 -20.63 -16.25 29.40
N VAL A 16 -19.38 -16.64 29.70
CA VAL A 16 -19.07 -17.85 30.48
C VAL A 16 -19.54 -17.68 31.93
N HIS A 17 -19.28 -16.54 32.56
CA HIS A 17 -19.75 -16.23 33.91
C HIS A 17 -21.28 -16.22 34.00
N LYS A 18 -21.95 -15.66 32.98
CA LYS A 18 -23.42 -15.69 32.86
C LYS A 18 -23.96 -17.12 32.73
N LEU A 19 -23.28 -17.98 31.99
CA LEU A 19 -23.70 -19.37 31.76
C LEU A 19 -23.61 -20.21 33.05
N TYR A 20 -22.46 -20.20 33.72
CA TYR A 20 -22.20 -21.09 34.85
C TYR A 20 -22.60 -20.52 36.22
N CYS A 21 -22.41 -19.22 36.45
CA CYS A 21 -22.57 -18.60 37.76
C CYS A 21 -23.88 -17.81 37.91
N LYS A 22 -24.52 -17.42 36.80
CA LYS A 22 -25.76 -16.61 36.76
C LYS A 22 -25.75 -15.46 37.78
N PRO A 23 -24.74 -14.56 37.73
CA PRO A 23 -24.58 -13.50 38.71
C PRO A 23 -25.74 -12.50 38.68
N LYS A 24 -26.01 -11.86 39.83
CA LYS A 24 -27.03 -10.80 39.95
C LYS A 24 -26.62 -9.49 39.27
N VAL A 25 -25.32 -9.22 39.16
CA VAL A 25 -24.76 -8.03 38.51
C VAL A 25 -23.87 -8.48 37.35
N PRO A 26 -24.10 -8.00 36.12
CA PRO A 26 -23.25 -8.35 34.99
C PRO A 26 -21.89 -7.63 35.08
N LEU A 27 -20.82 -8.30 34.65
CA LEU A 27 -19.49 -7.69 34.53
C LEU A 27 -19.50 -6.62 33.43
N SER A 28 -18.97 -5.44 33.73
CA SER A 28 -18.82 -4.34 32.76
C SER A 28 -17.53 -4.49 31.96
N LYS A 29 -17.61 -4.40 30.63
CA LYS A 29 -16.45 -4.45 29.71
C LYS A 29 -15.82 -3.08 29.45
N GLU A 30 -16.49 -2.00 29.87
CA GLU A 30 -16.14 -0.63 29.47
C GLU A 30 -14.77 -0.19 30.00
N MET A 31 -14.37 -0.71 31.16
CA MET A 31 -13.12 -0.32 31.82
C MET A 31 -11.87 -0.94 31.17
N GLN A 32 -12.01 -2.01 30.37
CA GLN A 32 -10.89 -2.66 29.68
C GLN A 32 -10.27 -1.75 28.61
N GLN A 33 -11.07 -0.93 27.94
CA GLN A 33 -10.59 -0.06 26.85
C GLN A 33 -9.55 0.94 27.34
N VAL A 34 -9.65 1.37 28.60
CA VAL A 34 -8.67 2.29 29.22
C VAL A 34 -7.26 1.70 29.24
N PHE A 35 -7.10 0.37 29.35
CA PHE A 35 -5.80 -0.28 29.30
C PHE A 35 -5.24 -0.44 27.87
N VAL A 36 -6.10 -0.46 26.86
CA VAL A 36 -5.70 -0.64 25.45
C VAL A 36 -5.34 0.68 24.82
N THR A 37 -6.11 1.73 25.10
CA THR A 37 -5.95 3.05 24.46
C THR A 37 -5.33 4.09 25.36
N GLY A 38 -5.34 3.89 26.68
CA GLY A 38 -4.91 4.90 27.66
C GLY A 38 -3.40 4.92 27.90
N ASN A 39 -2.92 6.08 28.36
CA ASN A 39 -1.54 6.23 28.82
C ASN A 39 -1.41 5.93 30.32
N ILE A 40 -0.18 5.76 30.82
CA ILE A 40 0.11 5.49 32.23
C ILE A 40 -0.49 6.53 33.18
N ASP A 41 -0.59 7.79 32.76
CA ASP A 41 -1.17 8.85 33.59
C ASP A 41 -2.68 8.75 33.72
N ASP A 42 -3.37 8.22 32.70
CA ASP A 42 -4.81 7.97 32.77
C ASP A 42 -5.13 6.77 33.66
N ILE A 43 -4.27 5.76 33.63
CA ILE A 43 -4.32 4.62 34.56
C ILE A 43 -4.12 5.11 36.00
N ARG A 44 -3.18 6.02 36.25
CA ARG A 44 -2.95 6.59 37.59
C ARG A 44 -4.16 7.36 38.11
N LYS A 45 -4.80 8.18 37.28
CA LYS A 45 -6.01 8.95 37.67
C LYS A 45 -7.18 8.06 38.06
N HIS A 46 -7.34 6.90 37.41
CA HIS A 46 -8.45 5.99 37.63
C HIS A 46 -8.06 4.68 38.33
N PHE A 47 -6.91 4.67 39.00
CA PHE A 47 -6.27 3.46 39.53
C PHE A 47 -7.20 2.60 40.39
N LEU A 48 -7.89 3.20 41.37
CA LEU A 48 -8.75 2.46 42.30
C LEU A 48 -9.90 1.74 41.57
N LYS A 49 -10.51 2.42 40.60
CA LYS A 49 -11.63 1.87 39.82
C LYS A 49 -11.15 0.75 38.90
N LEU A 50 -9.99 0.92 38.26
CA LEU A 50 -9.37 -0.08 37.39
C LEU A 50 -8.92 -1.32 38.17
N MET A 51 -8.31 -1.15 39.33
CA MET A 51 -7.89 -2.29 40.17
C MET A 51 -9.07 -3.06 40.74
N THR A 52 -10.15 -2.37 41.10
CA THR A 52 -11.40 -3.02 41.53
C THR A 52 -12.02 -3.81 40.37
N TYR A 53 -11.97 -3.28 39.15
CA TYR A 53 -12.36 -4.01 37.95
C TYR A 53 -11.53 -5.28 37.75
N CYS A 54 -10.20 -5.20 37.81
CA CYS A 54 -9.31 -6.37 37.71
C CYS A 54 -9.59 -7.41 38.80
N ALA A 55 -9.82 -6.96 40.04
CA ALA A 55 -10.15 -7.86 41.15
C ALA A 55 -11.48 -8.59 40.93
N ASN A 56 -12.49 -7.90 40.39
CA ASN A 56 -13.78 -8.51 40.06
C ASN A 56 -13.67 -9.54 38.93
N ASP A 57 -12.82 -9.30 37.93
CA ASP A 57 -12.57 -10.27 36.85
C ASP A 57 -11.87 -11.53 37.38
N VAL A 58 -10.87 -11.39 38.27
CA VAL A 58 -10.22 -12.53 38.95
C VAL A 58 -11.20 -13.28 39.84
N LYS A 59 -12.10 -12.57 40.53
CA LYS A 59 -13.15 -13.20 41.33
C LYS A 59 -14.11 -14.00 40.44
N ALA A 60 -14.51 -13.44 39.30
CA ALA A 60 -15.40 -14.12 38.36
C ALA A 60 -14.74 -15.36 37.75
N THR A 61 -13.46 -15.32 37.36
CA THR A 61 -12.74 -16.50 36.85
C THR A 61 -12.61 -17.58 37.91
N PHE A 62 -12.38 -17.22 39.18
CA PHE A 62 -12.38 -18.16 40.28
C PHE A 62 -13.74 -18.84 40.48
N GLU A 63 -14.83 -18.07 40.51
CA GLU A 63 -16.20 -18.60 40.63
C GLU A 63 -16.57 -19.56 39.47
N ILE A 64 -16.15 -19.24 38.24
CA ILE A 64 -16.33 -20.12 37.07
C ILE A 64 -15.53 -21.40 37.26
N THR A 65 -14.26 -21.28 37.64
CA THR A 65 -13.37 -22.43 37.82
C THR A 65 -13.91 -23.37 38.89
N GLN A 66 -14.45 -22.85 40.00
CA GLN A 66 -15.12 -23.66 41.03
C GLN A 66 -16.31 -24.48 40.50
N LYS A 67 -17.00 -24.00 39.46
CA LYS A 67 -18.12 -24.73 38.82
C LYS A 67 -17.67 -25.68 37.72
N VAL A 68 -16.69 -25.26 36.92
CA VAL A 68 -16.21 -26.03 35.76
C VAL A 68 -15.27 -27.16 36.18
N TYR A 69 -14.44 -26.96 37.20
CA TYR A 69 -13.45 -27.95 37.63
C TYR A 69 -14.08 -29.28 38.09
N PRO A 70 -15.15 -29.30 38.91
CA PRO A 70 -15.83 -30.56 39.25
C PRO A 70 -16.45 -31.26 38.02
N MET A 71 -16.94 -30.50 37.03
CA MET A 71 -17.47 -31.07 35.79
C MET A 71 -16.34 -31.70 34.94
N PHE A 72 -15.17 -31.08 34.95
CA PHE A 72 -13.97 -31.62 34.32
C PHE A 72 -13.53 -32.93 34.99
N GLU A 73 -13.48 -32.97 36.32
CA GLU A 73 -13.14 -34.18 37.08
C GLU A 73 -14.15 -35.32 36.86
N ALA A 74 -15.45 -35.01 36.82
CA ALA A 74 -16.49 -35.99 36.51
C ALA A 74 -16.37 -36.56 35.08
N ARG A 75 -15.91 -35.75 34.12
CA ARG A 75 -15.71 -36.16 32.73
C ARG A 75 -14.40 -36.92 32.52
N PHE A 76 -13.35 -36.54 33.25
CA PHE A 76 -12.00 -37.10 33.17
C PHE A 76 -11.52 -37.49 34.58
N PRO A 77 -11.94 -38.65 35.10
CA PRO A 77 -11.65 -39.04 36.48
C PRO A 77 -10.19 -39.45 36.70
N HIS A 78 -9.42 -39.63 35.62
CA HIS A 78 -8.06 -40.16 35.72
C HIS A 78 -7.06 -39.04 36.08
N PRO A 79 -6.28 -39.17 37.17
CA PRO A 79 -5.41 -38.11 37.67
C PRO A 79 -4.28 -37.75 36.71
N VAL A 80 -3.88 -38.66 35.81
CA VAL A 80 -2.86 -38.37 34.78
C VAL A 80 -3.33 -37.30 33.81
N THR A 81 -4.63 -37.17 33.53
CA THR A 81 -5.12 -36.09 32.65
C THR A 81 -4.84 -34.72 33.26
N LEU A 82 -5.15 -34.54 34.54
CA LEU A 82 -4.84 -33.30 35.27
C LEU A 82 -3.33 -33.10 35.40
N SER A 83 -2.59 -34.13 35.80
CA SER A 83 -1.13 -34.06 35.96
C SER A 83 -0.44 -33.69 34.65
N GLY A 84 -0.88 -34.25 33.52
CA GLY A 84 -0.35 -33.94 32.20
C GLY A 84 -0.60 -32.49 31.82
N MET A 85 -1.79 -31.95 32.09
CA MET A 85 -2.10 -30.54 31.86
C MET A 85 -1.24 -29.60 32.72
N LEU A 86 -1.01 -29.95 33.98
CA LEU A 86 -0.16 -29.17 34.88
C LEU A 86 1.31 -29.18 34.43
N GLU A 87 1.84 -30.33 33.99
CA GLU A 87 3.20 -30.41 33.46
C GLU A 87 3.35 -29.64 32.14
N MET A 88 2.38 -29.72 31.23
CA MET A 88 2.37 -28.89 30.03
C MET A 88 2.35 -27.40 30.34
N SER A 89 1.68 -26.98 31.43
CA SER A 89 1.65 -25.57 31.86
C SER A 89 2.99 -25.06 32.42
N ARG A 90 3.92 -25.97 32.76
CA ARG A 90 5.24 -25.66 33.34
C ARG A 90 6.37 -25.65 32.33
N MET A 91 6.08 -25.77 31.03
CA MET A 91 7.11 -25.74 30.00
C MET A 91 7.86 -24.40 30.01
N VAL A 92 9.19 -24.48 29.99
CA VAL A 92 10.08 -23.32 29.89
C VAL A 92 10.74 -23.36 28.52
N LEU A 93 10.70 -22.23 27.81
CA LEU A 93 11.44 -22.07 26.57
C LEU A 93 12.84 -21.56 26.89
N PRO A 94 13.91 -22.34 26.62
CA PRO A 94 15.28 -21.88 26.85
C PRO A 94 15.64 -20.84 25.80
N ILE A 95 15.83 -19.60 26.23
CA ILE A 95 16.37 -18.52 25.40
C ILE A 95 17.84 -18.29 25.76
N ASN A 96 18.66 -18.04 24.73
CA ASN A 96 20.04 -17.64 24.89
C ASN A 96 20.19 -16.13 24.67
N ASN A 97 21.35 -15.57 25.00
CA ASN A 97 21.64 -14.15 24.75
C ASN A 97 21.65 -13.80 23.24
N ASN A 98 21.71 -14.79 22.35
CA ASN A 98 21.64 -14.58 20.90
C ASN A 98 20.21 -14.35 20.41
N TRP A 99 19.18 -14.53 21.23
CA TRP A 99 17.79 -14.38 20.83
C TRP A 99 17.49 -12.96 20.32
N THR A 100 18.02 -11.93 20.98
CA THR A 100 17.87 -10.53 20.55
C THR A 100 18.56 -10.28 19.21
N ARG A 101 19.74 -10.86 19.01
CA ARG A 101 20.48 -10.80 17.74
C ARG A 101 19.70 -11.50 16.63
N PHE A 102 19.13 -12.68 16.91
CA PHE A 102 18.30 -13.41 15.95
C PHE A 102 17.11 -12.58 15.49
N ILE A 103 16.38 -11.94 16.42
CA ILE A 103 15.26 -11.05 16.07
C ILE A 103 15.75 -9.90 15.19
N SER A 104 16.83 -9.21 15.58
CA SER A 104 17.36 -8.09 14.79
C SER A 104 17.84 -8.50 13.39
N GLU A 105 18.45 -9.68 13.27
CA GLU A 105 18.91 -10.21 11.97
C GLU A 105 17.72 -10.63 11.10
N ALA A 106 16.68 -11.21 11.67
CA ALA A 106 15.43 -11.55 10.98
C ALA A 106 14.71 -10.29 10.48
N ASP A 107 14.57 -9.26 11.33
CA ASP A 107 13.94 -7.98 10.98
C ASP A 107 14.73 -7.28 9.88
N ARG A 108 16.07 -7.21 9.99
CA ARG A 108 16.93 -6.63 8.96
C ARG A 108 16.81 -7.37 7.62
N THR A 109 16.73 -8.69 7.65
CA THR A 109 16.58 -9.50 6.43
C THR A 109 15.22 -9.23 5.78
N PHE A 110 14.16 -9.14 6.59
CA PHE A 110 12.83 -8.77 6.11
C PHE A 110 12.80 -7.37 5.49
N GLU A 111 13.39 -6.38 6.15
CA GLU A 111 13.48 -5.01 5.65
C GLU A 111 14.26 -4.92 4.34
N SER A 112 15.37 -5.66 4.22
CA SER A 112 16.14 -5.76 2.97
C SER A 112 15.29 -6.31 1.83
N ILE A 113 14.64 -7.46 2.03
CA ILE A 113 13.80 -8.09 1.01
C ILE A 113 12.64 -7.17 0.63
N ASN A 114 12.01 -6.52 1.59
CA ASN A 114 10.93 -5.59 1.31
C ASN A 114 11.42 -4.39 0.50
N SER A 115 12.59 -3.82 0.82
CA SER A 115 13.20 -2.74 0.05
C SER A 115 13.52 -3.19 -1.39
N ASP A 116 14.06 -4.40 -1.55
CA ASP A 116 14.37 -4.97 -2.87
C ASP A 116 13.10 -5.16 -3.72
N ILE A 117 12.02 -5.68 -3.11
CA ILE A 117 10.70 -5.79 -3.76
C ILE A 117 10.21 -4.41 -4.20
N GLN A 118 10.32 -3.39 -3.33
CA GLN A 118 9.92 -2.03 -3.70
C GLN A 118 10.74 -1.47 -4.87
N HIS A 119 12.05 -1.71 -4.88
CA HIS A 119 12.91 -1.27 -5.97
C HIS A 119 12.57 -1.94 -7.30
N VAL A 120 12.33 -3.26 -7.30
CA VAL A 120 11.92 -3.99 -8.51
C VAL A 120 10.55 -3.50 -9.00
N LEU A 121 9.58 -3.29 -8.08
CA LEU A 121 8.27 -2.75 -8.43
C LEU A 121 8.37 -1.32 -9.01
N MET A 122 9.24 -0.48 -8.45
CA MET A 122 9.53 0.83 -9.01
C MET A 122 10.08 0.76 -10.43
N GLN A 123 11.04 -0.14 -10.69
CA GLN A 123 11.61 -0.34 -12.03
C GLN A 123 10.53 -0.76 -13.03
N ILE A 124 9.71 -1.75 -12.67
CA ILE A 124 8.62 -2.24 -13.53
C ILE A 124 7.59 -1.13 -13.78
N ALA A 125 7.23 -0.35 -12.77
CA ALA A 125 6.31 0.78 -12.92
C ALA A 125 6.87 1.86 -13.87
N ASN A 126 8.18 2.14 -13.80
CA ASN A 126 8.85 3.07 -14.70
C ASN A 126 8.84 2.55 -16.15
N GLU A 127 9.18 1.27 -16.35
CA GLU A 127 9.15 0.62 -17.65
C GLU A 127 7.74 0.60 -18.26
N ALA A 128 6.73 0.29 -17.46
CA ALA A 128 5.33 0.36 -17.87
C ALA A 128 4.94 1.79 -18.26
N CYS A 129 5.37 2.80 -17.50
CA CYS A 129 5.11 4.20 -17.83
C CYS A 129 5.73 4.62 -19.17
N HIS A 130 6.91 4.12 -19.54
CA HIS A 130 7.51 4.41 -20.84
C HIS A 130 6.66 3.91 -22.03
N GLN A 131 5.83 2.87 -21.82
CA GLN A 131 4.91 2.37 -22.86
C GLN A 131 3.81 3.38 -23.22
N ALA A 132 3.62 4.44 -22.43
CA ALA A 132 2.71 5.54 -22.75
C ALA A 132 3.10 6.27 -24.05
N ILE A 133 4.40 6.38 -24.33
CA ILE A 133 4.93 7.16 -25.47
C ILE A 133 4.50 6.51 -26.79
N ASP A 134 4.66 5.19 -26.89
CA ASP A 134 4.37 4.41 -28.10
C ASP A 134 2.89 3.95 -28.18
N GLN A 135 2.06 4.29 -27.19
CA GLN A 135 0.70 3.75 -27.01
C GLN A 135 0.61 2.21 -26.99
N LYS A 136 1.74 1.52 -26.72
CA LYS A 136 1.83 0.05 -26.66
C LYS A 136 0.95 -0.54 -25.57
N TYR A 137 0.65 0.23 -24.53
CA TYR A 137 -0.24 -0.19 -23.44
C TYR A 137 -1.63 -0.61 -23.93
N LYS A 138 -2.11 -0.07 -25.06
CA LYS A 138 -3.41 -0.45 -25.64
C LYS A 138 -3.44 -1.91 -26.07
N ASN A 139 -2.29 -2.44 -26.51
CA ASN A 139 -2.15 -3.82 -26.94
C ASN A 139 -1.69 -4.74 -25.79
N ASP A 140 -1.46 -4.22 -24.58
CA ASP A 140 -1.00 -5.02 -23.45
C ASP A 140 -2.20 -5.51 -22.62
N PRO A 141 -2.40 -6.84 -22.46
CA PRO A 141 -3.51 -7.44 -21.70
C PRO A 141 -3.67 -6.98 -20.25
N TRP A 142 -2.60 -6.53 -19.59
CA TRP A 142 -2.65 -6.12 -18.20
C TRP A 142 -2.77 -4.61 -18.01
N LEU A 143 -2.28 -3.82 -18.97
CA LEU A 143 -2.13 -2.38 -18.82
C LEU A 143 -3.22 -1.56 -19.53
N TRP A 144 -3.99 -2.14 -20.45
CA TRP A 144 -5.00 -1.43 -21.26
C TRP A 144 -6.05 -0.68 -20.44
N ASP A 145 -6.49 -1.27 -19.31
CA ASP A 145 -7.56 -0.75 -18.43
C ASP A 145 -7.06 0.32 -17.42
N LEU A 146 -5.76 0.60 -17.36
CA LEU A 146 -5.25 1.63 -16.45
C LEU A 146 -5.60 3.03 -16.94
N ASN A 147 -5.70 4.00 -16.02
CA ASN A 147 -6.01 5.38 -16.40
C ASN A 147 -4.77 6.11 -16.94
N TRP A 148 -4.61 6.11 -18.27
CA TRP A 148 -3.48 6.72 -18.98
C TRP A 148 -3.62 8.23 -19.23
N THR A 149 -4.56 8.92 -18.59
CA THR A 149 -4.75 10.37 -18.78
C THR A 149 -3.53 11.16 -18.28
N THR A 150 -3.04 12.09 -19.12
CA THR A 150 -1.89 12.94 -18.80
C THR A 150 -2.32 14.37 -18.53
N GLN A 151 -1.55 15.10 -17.72
CA GLN A 151 -1.75 16.54 -17.50
C GLN A 151 -0.66 17.33 -18.21
N SER A 152 -1.02 18.30 -19.05
CA SER A 152 -0.05 19.18 -19.71
C SER A 152 0.48 20.25 -18.74
N MET A 153 1.65 20.79 -19.05
CA MET A 153 2.15 21.97 -18.35
C MET A 153 1.20 23.17 -18.52
N ARG A 154 1.12 24.00 -17.48
CA ARG A 154 0.28 25.20 -17.48
C ARG A 154 1.13 26.41 -17.84
N PHE A 155 0.74 27.10 -18.91
CA PHE A 155 1.38 28.33 -19.37
C PHE A 155 0.55 29.55 -18.98
N LEU A 156 1.22 30.67 -18.69
CA LEU A 156 0.58 31.98 -18.57
C LEU A 156 0.01 32.36 -19.94
N LYS A 157 -1.24 32.81 -19.98
CA LYS A 157 -1.81 33.35 -21.22
C LYS A 157 -0.99 34.56 -21.62
N SER A 158 -0.49 34.59 -22.86
CA SER A 158 0.08 35.81 -23.40
C SER A 158 -1.01 36.87 -23.43
N SER A 159 -0.85 37.93 -22.63
CA SER A 159 -1.65 39.13 -22.87
C SER A 159 -1.28 39.64 -24.26
N LYS A 160 -2.24 39.75 -25.18
CA LYS A 160 -2.03 40.45 -26.45
C LYS A 160 -1.68 41.90 -26.15
N ALA A 161 -0.40 42.23 -26.02
CA ALA A 161 0.07 43.60 -25.97
C ALA A 161 -0.03 44.18 -27.39
N LYS A 162 -0.76 45.29 -27.54
CA LYS A 162 -0.73 46.12 -28.76
C LYS A 162 0.71 46.58 -29.02
N PRO A 163 1.16 46.73 -30.27
CA PRO A 163 2.52 47.14 -30.55
C PRO A 163 2.63 48.64 -30.23
N SER A 164 3.42 49.00 -29.22
CA SER A 164 3.98 50.36 -29.13
C SER A 164 5.47 50.26 -29.34
N MET A 165 5.94 50.74 -30.50
CA MET A 165 7.34 51.03 -30.73
C MET A 165 7.78 52.08 -29.73
N THR A 166 8.76 51.77 -28.88
CA THR A 166 9.59 52.79 -28.23
C THR A 166 10.99 52.22 -28.04
N LYS A 167 11.97 53.05 -28.38
CA LYS A 167 13.40 52.75 -28.53
C LYS A 167 13.99 52.00 -27.34
N VAL A 168 14.82 51.01 -27.64
CA VAL A 168 15.75 50.37 -26.71
C VAL A 168 16.87 51.37 -26.44
N GLU A 169 16.93 51.90 -25.22
CA GLU A 169 18.17 52.41 -24.62
C GLU A 169 18.71 51.31 -23.70
N GLU A 170 19.99 50.99 -23.88
CA GLU A 170 20.75 50.06 -23.06
C GLU A 170 20.95 50.66 -21.67
N THR A 171 20.20 50.17 -20.69
CA THR A 171 20.60 50.26 -19.28
C THR A 171 20.94 48.87 -18.78
N THR A 172 22.21 48.71 -18.48
CA THR A 172 22.82 47.56 -17.81
C THR A 172 22.15 47.33 -16.45
N ASP A 173 21.15 46.46 -16.40
CA ASP A 173 20.74 45.80 -15.16
C ASP A 173 20.05 44.49 -15.54
N ASN A 174 20.83 43.42 -15.57
CA ASN A 174 20.31 42.06 -15.66
C ASN A 174 19.55 41.75 -14.36
N PRO A 175 18.24 41.46 -14.37
CA PRO A 175 17.58 40.85 -13.22
C PRO A 175 17.92 39.35 -13.22
N ILE A 176 19.20 39.05 -13.09
CA ILE A 176 19.71 37.70 -12.87
C ILE A 176 19.66 37.47 -11.35
N PHE A 177 18.72 36.63 -10.94
CA PHE A 177 18.72 35.85 -9.70
C PHE A 177 18.54 36.62 -8.39
N LYS A 178 17.29 37.02 -8.11
CA LYS A 178 16.78 37.12 -6.74
C LYS A 178 15.41 36.45 -6.63
N ILE A 179 15.40 35.12 -6.72
CA ILE A 179 14.29 34.30 -6.23
C ILE A 179 14.92 33.26 -5.31
N ALA A 180 14.59 33.38 -4.02
CA ALA A 180 14.75 32.44 -2.92
C ALA A 180 15.80 31.32 -3.07
N GLY A 181 16.90 31.43 -2.32
CA GLY A 181 17.58 30.31 -1.67
C GLY A 181 18.32 29.27 -2.52
N ASN A 182 18.20 29.24 -3.84
CA ASN A 182 18.81 28.20 -4.65
C ASN A 182 20.19 28.64 -5.16
N ILE A 183 21.23 28.35 -4.36
CA ILE A 183 22.60 28.25 -4.85
C ILE A 183 22.66 26.96 -5.67
N TRP A 184 22.59 27.06 -7.00
CA TRP A 184 23.08 25.98 -7.84
C TRP A 184 24.58 25.78 -7.53
N PRO A 185 25.08 24.54 -7.38
CA PRO A 185 26.47 24.31 -7.05
C PRO A 185 27.33 24.62 -8.27
N THR A 186 27.72 25.88 -8.42
CA THR A 186 28.84 26.27 -9.30
C THR A 186 30.18 26.06 -8.57
N GLN A 187 30.17 25.59 -7.32
CA GLN A 187 31.35 25.59 -6.44
C GLN A 187 31.68 24.23 -5.82
N ALA A 188 31.66 23.16 -6.61
CA ALA A 188 32.30 21.90 -6.22
C ALA A 188 33.18 21.36 -7.36
N MET A 189 34.49 21.58 -7.17
CA MET A 189 35.62 20.85 -7.75
C MET A 189 35.84 20.99 -9.26
N ILE A 190 36.54 22.05 -9.65
CA ILE A 190 37.45 22.00 -10.80
C ILE A 190 38.79 22.51 -10.26
N ASP A 191 39.60 21.56 -9.79
CA ASP A 191 41.03 21.77 -9.63
C ASP A 191 41.64 21.94 -11.03
N ASP A 192 42.38 23.03 -11.16
CA ASP A 192 43.51 23.28 -12.05
C ASP A 192 43.36 23.03 -13.58
N ASP A 193 43.41 24.16 -14.30
CA ASP A 193 44.03 24.33 -15.62
C ASP A 193 43.57 23.43 -16.77
N THR A 194 42.38 23.69 -17.31
CA THR A 194 42.08 23.90 -18.75
C THR A 194 40.60 23.63 -19.02
N ASP A 195 39.72 24.59 -18.75
CA ASP A 195 38.53 24.68 -19.58
C ASP A 195 38.02 26.10 -19.69
N SER A 196 37.67 26.45 -20.91
CA SER A 196 37.19 27.77 -21.27
C SER A 196 35.87 28.01 -20.55
N LYS A 197 35.65 29.21 -20.00
CA LYS A 197 34.32 29.66 -19.58
C LYS A 197 33.43 29.72 -20.83
N ILE A 198 32.85 28.59 -21.23
CA ILE A 198 31.90 28.50 -22.33
C ILE A 198 30.67 29.24 -21.84
N ALA A 199 30.51 30.49 -22.30
CA ALA A 199 29.28 31.22 -22.09
C ALA A 199 28.12 30.34 -22.60
N PRO A 200 27.03 30.17 -21.82
CA PRO A 200 25.91 29.35 -22.25
C PRO A 200 25.45 29.86 -23.61
N SER A 201 25.37 28.93 -24.56
CA SER A 201 25.07 29.23 -25.95
C SER A 201 23.77 30.05 -26.06
N GLN A 202 23.60 30.82 -27.12
CA GLN A 202 22.43 31.70 -27.27
C GLN A 202 21.11 30.90 -27.22
N GLU A 203 21.14 29.63 -27.59
CA GLU A 203 20.05 28.66 -27.50
C GLU A 203 19.66 28.38 -26.04
N ILE A 204 20.63 28.15 -25.16
CA ILE A 204 20.38 27.90 -23.73
C ILE A 204 19.72 29.12 -23.08
N LYS A 205 20.18 30.33 -23.42
CA LYS A 205 19.57 31.57 -22.91
C LYS A 205 18.13 31.75 -23.37
N LYS A 206 17.81 31.38 -24.63
CA LYS A 206 16.43 31.38 -25.14
C LYS A 206 15.54 30.37 -24.37
N VAL A 207 16.05 29.17 -24.11
CA VAL A 207 15.34 28.15 -23.33
C VAL A 207 15.08 28.63 -21.90
N LEU A 208 16.09 29.20 -21.22
CA LEU A 208 15.95 29.74 -19.88
C LEU A 208 14.95 30.92 -19.83
N GLY A 209 14.93 31.78 -20.85
CA GLY A 209 13.95 32.86 -20.97
C GLY A 209 12.50 32.37 -21.06
N THR A 210 12.29 31.15 -21.54
CA THR A 210 10.96 30.53 -21.66
C THR A 210 10.33 30.22 -20.29
N TYR A 211 11.11 30.13 -19.21
CA TYR A 211 10.60 29.93 -17.85
C TYR A 211 9.58 31.00 -17.43
N SER A 212 9.76 32.25 -17.88
CA SER A 212 8.84 33.36 -17.61
C SER A 212 7.41 33.13 -18.13
N THR A 213 7.24 32.21 -19.08
CA THR A 213 5.93 31.87 -19.67
C THR A 213 5.19 30.79 -18.88
N LEU A 214 5.85 30.11 -17.93
CA LEU A 214 5.24 29.04 -17.15
C LEU A 214 4.44 29.61 -15.98
N ALA A 215 3.28 29.01 -15.71
CA ALA A 215 2.50 29.35 -14.52
C ALA A 215 3.28 29.00 -13.24
N LYS A 216 3.10 29.80 -12.18
CA LYS A 216 3.79 29.63 -10.89
C LYS A 216 3.55 28.28 -10.21
N ILE A 217 2.36 27.69 -10.39
CA ILE A 217 2.00 26.37 -9.84
C ILE A 217 1.77 25.41 -11.00
N GLN A 218 2.69 24.48 -11.17
CA GLN A 218 2.57 23.39 -12.13
C GLN A 218 1.81 22.20 -11.52
N PRO A 219 1.08 21.42 -12.33
CA PRO A 219 0.55 20.13 -11.89
C PRO A 219 1.69 19.17 -11.52
N HIS A 220 1.44 18.25 -10.59
CA HIS A 220 2.42 17.24 -10.19
C HIS A 220 2.71 16.29 -11.37
N MET A 221 3.99 16.11 -11.72
CA MET A 221 4.46 15.22 -12.81
C MET A 221 3.67 15.42 -14.14
N PRO A 222 3.78 16.60 -14.79
CA PRO A 222 3.10 16.83 -16.06
C PRO A 222 3.64 15.87 -17.14
N GLY A 223 2.75 15.36 -17.99
CA GLY A 223 3.05 14.37 -19.02
C GLY A 223 2.99 12.92 -18.57
N TYR A 224 2.94 12.63 -17.25
CA TYR A 224 2.82 11.27 -16.74
C TYR A 224 1.35 10.82 -16.59
N PRO A 225 1.06 9.52 -16.74
CA PRO A 225 -0.26 8.93 -16.50
C PRO A 225 -0.77 9.17 -15.07
N SER A 226 -2.09 9.24 -14.89
CA SER A 226 -2.68 9.46 -13.56
C SER A 226 -2.36 8.33 -12.60
N TRP A 227 -2.48 7.06 -13.04
CA TRP A 227 -2.19 5.90 -12.19
C TRP A 227 -0.76 5.92 -11.65
N TYR A 228 0.21 6.34 -12.46
CA TYR A 228 1.62 6.41 -12.09
C TYR A 228 1.90 7.60 -11.16
N ARG A 229 1.25 8.75 -11.42
CA ARG A 229 1.37 9.94 -10.57
C ARG A 229 0.89 9.68 -9.14
N ASP A 230 -0.13 8.85 -8.97
CA ASP A 230 -0.69 8.50 -7.66
C ASP A 230 0.28 7.63 -6.85
N LEU A 231 1.23 6.95 -7.50
CA LEU A 231 2.30 6.18 -6.85
C LEU A 231 3.50 7.05 -6.43
N CYS A 232 3.63 8.27 -6.96
CA CYS A 232 4.75 9.16 -6.67
C CYS A 232 4.43 10.08 -5.49
N MET A 233 5.35 10.18 -4.52
CA MET A 233 5.22 11.15 -3.42
C MET A 233 5.34 12.58 -3.94
N LYS A 234 4.44 13.46 -3.48
CA LYS A 234 4.52 14.90 -3.79
C LYS A 234 5.60 15.54 -2.91
N GLN A 235 6.48 16.34 -3.51
CA GLN A 235 7.42 17.17 -2.76
C GLN A 235 6.65 18.13 -1.86
N SER A 236 6.87 18.06 -0.55
CA SER A 236 6.39 19.08 0.38
C SER A 236 7.33 20.30 0.33
N LYS A 237 6.86 21.46 0.79
CA LYS A 237 7.73 22.66 0.88
C LYS A 237 8.77 22.54 1.99
N ASP A 238 8.49 21.71 2.98
CA ASP A 238 9.32 21.48 4.16
C ASP A 238 10.47 20.52 3.83
N ASP A 239 10.25 19.62 2.85
CA ASP A 239 11.25 18.67 2.33
C ASP A 239 12.44 19.35 1.61
N ILE A 240 12.35 20.65 1.31
CA ILE A 240 13.36 21.40 0.54
C ILE A 240 14.46 21.97 1.46
N THR A 241 14.15 22.15 2.75
CA THR A 241 15.07 22.81 3.71
C THR A 241 15.93 21.85 4.51
N ASP A 242 15.55 20.57 4.58
CA ASP A 242 16.22 19.57 5.40
C ASP A 242 17.10 18.65 4.53
N GLU A 243 18.41 18.60 4.80
CA GLU A 243 19.34 17.67 4.13
C GLU A 243 19.02 16.19 4.40
N GLU A 244 18.14 15.92 5.37
CA GLU A 244 17.65 14.59 5.75
C GLU A 244 16.25 14.29 5.18
N SER A 245 15.82 15.06 4.18
CA SER A 245 14.55 14.89 3.49
C SER A 245 14.47 13.53 2.77
N SER A 246 13.47 12.74 3.14
CA SER A 246 13.24 11.38 2.63
C SER A 246 12.69 11.33 1.19
N TRP A 247 12.38 12.49 0.59
CA TRP A 247 11.78 12.56 -0.73
C TRP A 247 12.76 12.10 -1.83
N LYS A 248 12.33 11.14 -2.67
CA LYS A 248 13.10 10.72 -3.84
C LYS A 248 12.19 10.69 -5.08
N PRO A 249 12.73 11.00 -6.27
CA PRO A 249 11.95 10.90 -7.50
C PRO A 249 11.59 9.44 -7.81
N GLY A 250 10.32 9.18 -8.14
CA GLY A 250 9.82 7.88 -8.57
C GLY A 250 8.58 7.39 -7.80
N PRO A 251 8.06 6.21 -8.16
CA PRO A 251 6.83 5.66 -7.58
C PRO A 251 7.11 5.00 -6.22
N GLN A 252 7.38 5.81 -5.18
CA GLN A 252 7.75 5.33 -3.84
C GLN A 252 6.58 4.72 -3.03
N LEU A 253 5.33 5.08 -3.36
CA LEU A 253 4.15 4.62 -2.62
C LEU A 253 3.63 3.27 -3.12
N ILE A 254 4.33 2.64 -4.07
CA ILE A 254 3.96 1.33 -4.56
C ILE A 254 4.06 0.32 -3.41
N SER A 255 3.12 -0.63 -3.38
CA SER A 255 3.11 -1.70 -2.39
C SER A 255 2.44 -2.92 -3.00
N THR A 256 2.86 -4.12 -2.59
CA THR A 256 2.30 -5.39 -3.06
C THR A 256 0.79 -5.50 -2.88
N LYS A 257 0.20 -4.73 -1.96
CA LYS A 257 -1.24 -4.67 -1.71
C LYS A 257 -2.03 -3.85 -2.73
N MET A 258 -1.38 -3.04 -3.55
CA MET A 258 -2.07 -2.17 -4.50
C MET A 258 -2.62 -2.97 -5.69
N ARG A 259 -3.85 -2.66 -6.12
CA ARG A 259 -4.52 -3.34 -7.24
C ARG A 259 -3.75 -3.25 -8.57
N VAL A 260 -2.89 -2.24 -8.73
CA VAL A 260 -2.09 -2.03 -9.93
C VAL A 260 -0.89 -3.00 -9.98
N VAL A 261 -0.40 -3.49 -8.84
CA VAL A 261 0.82 -4.32 -8.78
C VAL A 261 0.66 -5.68 -9.46
N PRO A 262 -0.41 -6.46 -9.24
CA PRO A 262 -0.64 -7.70 -9.99
C PRO A 262 -0.64 -7.51 -11.51
N LYS A 263 -1.16 -6.37 -11.99
CA LYS A 263 -1.16 -6.00 -13.41
C LYS A 263 0.26 -5.67 -13.90
N LEU A 264 1.02 -4.88 -13.14
CA LEU A 264 2.41 -4.53 -13.46
C LEU A 264 3.34 -5.76 -13.49
N LEU A 265 3.15 -6.70 -12.57
CA LEU A 265 3.89 -7.97 -12.52
C LEU A 265 3.45 -8.97 -13.59
N ARG A 266 2.43 -8.64 -14.41
CA ARG A 266 1.87 -9.51 -15.44
C ARG A 266 1.50 -10.89 -14.90
N LEU A 267 0.85 -10.93 -13.73
CA LEU A 267 0.46 -12.18 -13.10
C LEU A 267 -0.55 -12.94 -13.98
N THR A 268 -0.34 -14.25 -14.07
CA THR A 268 -1.23 -15.18 -14.77
C THR A 268 -1.73 -16.25 -13.82
N TRP A 269 -2.96 -16.69 -14.03
CA TRP A 269 -3.55 -17.84 -13.37
C TRP A 269 -3.92 -18.89 -14.41
N LEU A 270 -3.37 -20.10 -14.31
CA LEU A 270 -3.55 -21.16 -15.31
C LEU A 270 -3.28 -20.67 -16.75
N GLY A 271 -2.27 -19.81 -16.94
CA GLY A 271 -1.92 -19.23 -18.24
C GLY A 271 -2.80 -18.06 -18.69
N TYR A 272 -3.86 -17.73 -17.97
CA TYR A 272 -4.74 -16.59 -18.28
C TYR A 272 -4.32 -15.32 -17.50
N PRO A 273 -4.32 -14.12 -18.13
CA PRO A 273 -4.04 -12.86 -17.45
C PRO A 273 -5.01 -12.57 -16.30
N LEU A 274 -4.49 -12.16 -15.15
CA LEU A 274 -5.30 -11.73 -14.02
C LEU A 274 -5.83 -10.30 -14.23
N HIS A 275 -7.10 -10.08 -13.97
CA HIS A 275 -7.78 -8.79 -14.08
C HIS A 275 -8.69 -8.53 -12.87
N TYR A 276 -8.82 -7.28 -12.49
CA TYR A 276 -9.71 -6.85 -11.40
C TYR A 276 -10.87 -6.07 -12.01
N ASP A 277 -12.09 -6.52 -11.75
CA ASP A 277 -13.31 -5.80 -12.07
C ASP A 277 -13.96 -5.22 -10.80
N GLU A 278 -14.62 -4.07 -10.93
CA GLU A 278 -15.25 -3.41 -9.77
C GLU A 278 -16.48 -4.17 -9.24
N LYS A 279 -17.18 -4.91 -10.10
CA LYS A 279 -18.41 -5.62 -9.72
C LYS A 279 -18.11 -7.01 -9.16
N TYR A 280 -17.20 -7.75 -9.81
CA TYR A 280 -16.93 -9.16 -9.49
C TYR A 280 -15.62 -9.39 -8.73
N GLY A 281 -14.77 -8.37 -8.57
CA GLY A 281 -13.48 -8.50 -7.90
C GLY A 281 -12.41 -9.10 -8.82
N TRP A 282 -11.52 -9.92 -8.26
CA TRP A 282 -10.43 -10.55 -9.02
C TRP A 282 -10.92 -11.74 -9.86
N GLY A 283 -10.57 -11.73 -11.15
CA GLY A 283 -10.84 -12.82 -12.09
C GLY A 283 -9.71 -12.94 -13.11
N TYR A 284 -9.84 -13.88 -14.05
CA TYR A 284 -8.87 -14.11 -15.12
C TYR A 284 -9.54 -14.00 -16.50
N LEU A 285 -8.79 -13.53 -17.49
CA LEU A 285 -9.30 -13.28 -18.84
C LEU A 285 -9.13 -14.53 -19.71
N VAL A 286 -10.25 -15.18 -20.06
CA VAL A 286 -10.27 -16.34 -20.96
C VAL A 286 -10.75 -15.91 -22.36
N PRO A 287 -9.93 -16.09 -23.42
CA PRO A 287 -10.38 -15.85 -24.78
C PRO A 287 -11.30 -16.98 -25.25
N GLY A 288 -12.61 -16.74 -25.32
CA GLY A 288 -13.52 -17.74 -25.91
C GLY A 288 -14.98 -17.76 -25.46
N LEU A 289 -15.61 -16.62 -25.20
CA LEU A 289 -17.08 -16.54 -25.13
C LEU A 289 -17.54 -15.60 -26.23
N GLU A 290 -18.44 -16.08 -27.10
CA GLU A 290 -19.20 -15.25 -28.03
C GLU A 290 -19.97 -14.22 -27.20
N ILE A 291 -19.43 -13.02 -27.10
CA ILE A 291 -20.14 -11.86 -26.60
C ILE A 291 -21.16 -11.54 -27.72
N ASN A 292 -22.44 -11.44 -27.38
CA ASN A 292 -23.46 -10.95 -28.32
C ASN A 292 -22.94 -9.67 -28.97
N GLU A 293 -23.04 -9.56 -30.30
CA GLU A 293 -22.53 -8.41 -31.08
C GLU A 293 -23.06 -7.06 -30.58
N GLU A 294 -24.15 -7.04 -29.81
CA GLU A 294 -24.75 -5.86 -29.18
C GLU A 294 -23.93 -5.28 -28.00
N ASP A 295 -23.09 -6.06 -27.31
CA ASP A 295 -22.24 -5.57 -26.20
C ASP A 295 -20.82 -5.14 -26.66
N LEU A 296 -20.48 -5.40 -27.94
CA LEU A 296 -19.16 -5.12 -28.52
C LEU A 296 -19.00 -3.67 -29.00
N GLU A 297 -20.11 -2.95 -29.26
CA GLU A 297 -20.06 -1.56 -29.72
C GLU A 297 -19.57 -0.57 -28.64
N GLU A 298 -19.59 -0.95 -27.34
CA GLU A 298 -19.14 -0.09 -26.24
C GLU A 298 -17.66 -0.27 -25.83
N LYS A 299 -16.94 -1.30 -26.31
CA LYS A 299 -15.54 -1.57 -25.89
C LYS A 299 -14.56 -1.61 -27.07
N SER A 300 -14.38 -0.46 -27.74
CA SER A 300 -13.46 -0.32 -28.89
C SER A 300 -11.98 -0.56 -28.58
N ASP A 301 -11.58 -0.56 -27.30
CA ASP A 301 -10.17 -0.52 -26.89
C ASP A 301 -9.68 -1.82 -26.21
N PHE A 302 -10.46 -2.92 -26.26
CA PHE A 302 -10.09 -4.18 -25.60
C PHE A 302 -9.08 -5.02 -26.44
N PRO A 303 -7.89 -5.39 -25.92
CA PRO A 303 -6.85 -6.07 -26.69
C PRO A 303 -7.06 -7.59 -26.81
N TYR A 304 -8.05 -7.99 -27.62
CA TYR A 304 -8.42 -9.40 -27.78
C TYR A 304 -7.30 -10.26 -28.39
N ASP A 305 -6.62 -9.76 -29.42
CA ASP A 305 -5.56 -10.52 -30.12
C ASP A 305 -4.33 -10.77 -29.24
N ALA A 306 -3.96 -9.78 -28.42
CA ALA A 306 -2.84 -9.93 -27.49
C ALA A 306 -3.15 -10.91 -26.35
N ILE A 307 -4.38 -10.91 -25.83
CA ILE A 307 -4.80 -11.87 -24.80
C ILE A 307 -4.76 -13.30 -25.37
N LYS A 308 -5.25 -13.50 -26.60
CA LYS A 308 -5.16 -14.79 -27.29
C LYS A 308 -3.72 -15.27 -27.41
N GLN A 309 -2.82 -14.39 -27.85
CA GLN A 309 -1.42 -14.72 -28.02
C GLN A 309 -0.77 -15.17 -26.70
N VAL A 310 -1.01 -14.41 -25.62
CA VAL A 310 -0.53 -14.79 -24.28
C VAL A 310 -1.05 -16.15 -23.86
N CYS A 311 -2.35 -16.41 -24.02
CA CYS A 311 -2.95 -17.68 -23.62
C CYS A 311 -2.43 -18.88 -24.43
N ILE A 312 -2.06 -18.66 -25.70
CA ILE A 312 -1.45 -19.67 -26.57
C ILE A 312 0.00 -19.96 -26.12
N GLU A 313 0.74 -18.92 -25.76
CA GLU A 313 2.13 -19.04 -25.32
C GLU A 313 2.26 -19.71 -23.94
N THR A 314 1.29 -19.49 -23.06
CA THR A 314 1.32 -19.99 -21.67
C THR A 314 0.67 -21.36 -21.46
N LYS A 315 0.11 -21.98 -22.52
CA LYS A 315 -0.63 -23.27 -22.54
C LYS A 315 -0.99 -23.85 -21.15
N PRO A 316 -2.22 -23.65 -20.65
CA PRO A 316 -2.71 -24.45 -19.53
C PRO A 316 -2.78 -25.94 -19.89
N PHE A 317 -2.41 -26.78 -18.91
CA PHE A 317 -2.60 -28.23 -18.91
C PHE A 317 -4.06 -28.57 -19.23
N GLU A 318 -4.29 -29.39 -20.27
CA GLU A 318 -5.62 -29.83 -20.68
C GLU A 318 -6.34 -30.53 -19.52
N ARG A 319 -7.36 -29.87 -18.94
CA ARG A 319 -8.42 -30.56 -18.21
C ARG A 319 -9.68 -30.49 -19.06
N SER A 320 -10.00 -31.67 -19.60
CA SER A 320 -11.25 -32.03 -20.24
C SER A 320 -12.46 -31.34 -19.60
N GLN A 321 -13.26 -30.69 -20.45
CA GLN A 321 -14.69 -30.45 -20.35
C GLN A 321 -15.33 -30.71 -18.97
N THR A 322 -15.83 -29.67 -18.31
CA THR A 322 -17.26 -29.56 -17.97
C THR A 322 -17.56 -28.25 -17.24
N ASN A 323 -18.53 -27.52 -17.80
CA ASN A 323 -19.34 -26.43 -17.23
C ASN A 323 -18.70 -25.05 -16.99
N MET A 324 -19.32 -24.09 -17.65
CA MET A 324 -18.94 -22.69 -17.83
C MET A 324 -19.45 -21.85 -16.66
N GLU A 325 -18.56 -21.17 -15.94
CA GLU A 325 -18.91 -20.14 -14.96
C GLU A 325 -17.70 -19.23 -14.74
N LEU A 326 -17.98 -17.96 -14.43
CA LEU A 326 -16.97 -17.00 -13.97
C LEU A 326 -16.54 -17.45 -12.58
N GLN A 327 -15.42 -18.17 -12.50
CA GLN A 327 -14.92 -18.65 -11.21
C GLN A 327 -14.24 -17.48 -10.49
N VAL A 328 -15.00 -16.84 -9.61
CA VAL A 328 -14.48 -15.93 -8.59
C VAL A 328 -13.45 -16.70 -7.77
N ILE A 329 -12.26 -16.13 -7.60
CA ILE A 329 -11.27 -16.66 -6.66
C ILE A 329 -11.81 -16.27 -5.28
N ASP A 330 -12.28 -17.24 -4.50
CA ASP A 330 -12.68 -17.02 -3.10
C ASP A 330 -11.53 -16.33 -2.34
N ASP A 331 -11.85 -15.20 -1.69
CA ASP A 331 -10.94 -14.25 -1.01
C ASP A 331 -10.20 -14.82 0.23
N ASN A 332 -9.93 -16.12 0.30
CA ASN A 332 -9.15 -16.74 1.37
C ASN A 332 -7.76 -17.16 0.87
N LEU A 333 -6.86 -16.18 0.73
CA LEU A 333 -5.41 -16.41 0.71
C LEU A 333 -4.66 -15.29 1.43
#